data_AF-A0A4P8YJE6-F1
#
_entry.id   AF-A0A4P8YJE6-F1
#
_cell.length_a   1.000
_cell.length_b   1.000
_cell.length_c   1.000
_cell.angle_alpha   90.00
_cell.angle_beta   90.00
_cell.angle_gamma   90.00
#
_symmetry.space_group_name_H-M   'P 1'
#
loop_
_entity.id
_entity.type
_entity.pdbx_description
1 polymer ?
#
loop_
_entity_poly.entity_id
_entity_poly.type
_entity_poly.pdbx_seq_one_letter_code
_entity_poly.pdbx_strand_id
1 'polypeptide(L)' 'MITETRITWRNGFRLNNRPVMAADIRPIFEERRTAAIWEHYEQLKAELRAENLDADAYQAACLRIADALGI' A
#
# COMPACT_ATOMS: atom_id res chain seq x y z
N MET A 1 8.47 9.91 -16.08
CA MET A 1 8.46 10.89 -14.99
C MET A 1 7.24 10.59 -14.12
N ILE A 2 7.42 10.09 -12.90
CA ILE A 2 6.30 9.98 -11.96
C ILE A 2 6.16 11.35 -11.31
N THR A 3 5.10 12.07 -11.63
CA THR A 3 4.75 13.32 -10.95
C THR A 3 4.15 12.96 -9.59
N GLU A 4 4.96 13.05 -8.54
CA GLU A 4 4.48 12.90 -7.17
C GLU A 4 3.33 13.87 -6.91
N THR A 5 2.15 13.31 -6.71
CA THR A 5 0.94 14.08 -6.48
C THR A 5 0.89 14.48 -4.99
N ARG A 6 0.94 15.78 -4.70
CA ARG A 6 1.00 16.29 -3.32
C ARG A 6 -0.40 16.59 -2.79
N ILE A 7 -0.80 15.89 -1.72
CA ILE A 7 -2.05 16.14 -1.01
C ILE A 7 -1.74 16.86 0.30
N THR A 8 -2.38 18.01 0.56
CA THR A 8 -2.28 18.73 1.85
C THR A 8 -3.67 19.04 2.39
N TRP A 9 -3.81 19.17 3.71
CA TRP A 9 -5.12 19.30 4.37
C TRP A 9 -5.27 20.52 5.30
N ARG A 10 -4.21 21.33 5.47
CA ARG A 10 -4.27 22.55 6.30
C ARG A 10 -5.21 23.55 5.64
N ASN A 11 -6.37 23.79 6.27
CA ASN A 11 -7.48 24.61 5.77
C ASN A 11 -8.19 24.04 4.51
N GLY A 12 -8.44 22.73 4.51
CA GLY A 12 -9.15 22.03 3.42
C GLY A 12 -8.19 21.23 2.53
N PHE A 13 -8.75 20.31 1.74
CA PHE A 13 -7.96 19.43 0.88
C PHE A 13 -7.41 20.20 -0.32
N ARG A 14 -6.12 20.00 -0.59
CA ARG A 14 -5.45 20.51 -1.77
C ARG A 14 -4.71 19.40 -2.50
N LEU A 15 -4.94 19.30 -3.80
CA LEU A 15 -4.20 18.44 -4.73
C LEU A 15 -3.27 19.30 -5.56
N ASN A 16 -1.96 19.10 -5.45
CA ASN A 16 -0.95 19.92 -6.14
C ASN A 16 -1.20 21.43 -5.94
N ASN A 17 -1.46 21.81 -4.69
CA ASN A 17 -1.76 23.17 -4.23
C ASN A 17 -3.14 23.75 -4.66
N ARG A 18 -3.92 23.03 -5.47
CA ARG A 18 -5.28 23.41 -5.89
C ARG A 18 -6.30 22.90 -4.89
N PRO A 19 -7.27 23.71 -4.43
CA PRO A 19 -8.34 23.24 -3.56
C PRO A 19 -9.18 22.19 -4.29
N VAL A 20 -9.50 21.11 -3.61
CA VAL A 20 -10.33 19.99 -4.12
C VAL A 20 -11.28 19.52 -3.04
N MET A 21 -12.33 18.79 -3.40
CA MET A 21 -13.23 18.20 -2.44
C MET A 21 -12.66 16.88 -1.90
N ALA A 22 -13.15 16.46 -0.74
CA ALA A 22 -12.78 15.16 -0.17
C ALA A 22 -13.12 14.00 -1.11
N ALA A 23 -14.20 14.13 -1.89
CA ALA A 23 -14.62 13.14 -2.88
C ALA A 23 -13.55 12.90 -3.97
N ASP A 24 -12.80 13.94 -4.34
CA ASP A 24 -11.74 13.86 -5.36
C ASP A 24 -10.44 13.24 -4.80
N ILE A 25 -10.21 13.39 -3.49
CA ILE A 25 -9.03 12.83 -2.80
C ILE A 25 -9.23 11.37 -2.39
N ARG A 26 -10.45 10.99 -2.03
CA ARG A 26 -10.78 9.63 -1.55
C ARG A 26 -10.26 8.52 -2.46
N PRO A 27 -10.47 8.53 -3.80
CA PRO A 27 -9.93 7.48 -4.67
C PRO A 27 -8.39 7.42 -4.62
N ILE A 28 -7.70 8.57 -4.63
CA ILE A 28 -6.24 8.64 -4.55
C ILE A 28 -5.74 8.07 -3.20
N PHE A 29 -6.47 8.33 -2.12
CA PHE A 29 -6.13 7.79 -0.81
C PHE A 29 -6.32 6.27 -0.76
N GLU A 30 -7.44 5.73 -1.26
CA GLU A 30 -7.70 4.29 -1.28
C GLU A 30 -6.71 3.54 -2.21
N GLU A 31 -6.36 4.12 -3.36
CA GLU A 31 -5.32 3.58 -4.24
C GLU A 31 -3.97 3.52 -3.53
N ARG A 32 -3.57 4.60 -2.84
CA ARG A 32 -2.32 4.63 -2.06
C ARG A 32 -2.32 3.67 -0.90
N ARG A 33 -3.44 3.55 -0.20
CA ARG A 33 -3.61 2.60 0.90
C ARG A 33 -3.47 1.17 0.39
N THR A 34 -4.12 0.85 -0.73
CA THR A 34 -4.02 -0.46 -1.38
C THR A 34 -2.58 -0.73 -1.83
N ALA A 35 -1.93 0.24 -2.47
CA ALA A 35 -0.53 0.12 -2.89
C ALA A 35 0.42 -0.08 -1.70
N ALA A 36 0.20 0.61 -0.59
CA ALA A 36 0.99 0.44 0.64
C ALA A 36 0.81 -0.95 1.26
N ILE A 37 -0.41 -1.51 1.22
CA ILE A 37 -0.65 -2.88 1.70
C ILE A 37 0.10 -3.90 0.83
N TRP A 38 0.07 -3.72 -0.49
CA TRP A 38 0.83 -4.58 -1.42
C TRP A 38 2.35 -4.43 -1.26
N GLU A 39 2.85 -3.21 -1.07
CA GLU A 39 4.27 -2.99 -0.80
C GLU A 39 4.70 -3.68 0.50
N HIS A 40 3.88 -3.59 1.55
CA HIS A 40 4.14 -4.27 2.81
C HIS A 40 4.11 -5.80 2.66
N TYR A 41 3.15 -6.34 1.89
CA TYR A 41 3.11 -7.76 1.56
C TYR A 41 4.40 -8.24 0.86
N GLU A 42 4.89 -7.50 -0.13
CA GLU A 42 6.12 -7.84 -0.84
C GLU A 42 7.37 -7.73 0.05
N GLN A 43 7.42 -6.77 0.97
CA GLN A 43 8.50 -6.68 1.97
C GLN A 43 8.54 -7.93 2.87
N LEU A 44 7.39 -8.34 3.41
CA LEU A 44 7.31 -9.54 4.27
C LEU A 44 7.63 -10.82 3.50
N LYS A 45 7.26 -10.92 2.22
CA LYS A 45 7.69 -12.03 1.34
C LYS A 45 9.21 -12.06 1.17
N ALA A 46 9.84 -10.91 1.01
CA ALA A 46 11.30 -10.83 0.88
C ALA A 46 11.99 -11.30 2.17
N GLU A 47 11.44 -10.96 3.35
CA GLU A 47 11.91 -11.46 4.64
C GLU A 47 11.75 -12.98 4.74
N LEU A 48 10.58 -13.52 4.40
CA LEU A 48 10.34 -14.98 4.37
C LEU A 48 11.31 -15.73 3.45
N ARG A 49 11.70 -15.13 2.31
CA ARG A 49 12.69 -15.75 1.42
C ARG A 49 14.07 -15.87 2.06
N ALA A 50 14.40 -15.02 3.04
CA ALA A 50 15.65 -15.13 3.77
C ALA A 50 15.68 -16.29 4.77
N GLU A 51 14.53 -16.89 5.10
CA GLU A 51 14.40 -17.96 6.10
C GLU A 51 14.69 -19.37 5.55
N ASN A 52 15.08 -19.53 4.27
CA ASN A 52 15.36 -20.83 3.63
C ASN A 52 14.23 -21.87 3.83
N LEU A 53 12.97 -21.42 3.77
CA LEU A 53 11.80 -22.29 3.83
C LEU A 53 11.71 -23.17 2.58
N ASP A 54 11.19 -24.39 2.75
CA ASP A 54 10.72 -25.18 1.62
C ASP A 54 9.52 -24.50 0.92
N ALA A 55 9.28 -24.84 -0.35
CA ALA A 55 8.24 -24.23 -1.18
C ALA A 55 6.84 -24.28 -0.53
N ASP A 56 6.47 -25.40 0.09
CA ASP A 56 5.15 -25.54 0.74
C ASP A 56 5.03 -24.65 1.97
N ALA A 57 6.09 -24.58 2.78
CA ALA A 57 6.14 -23.73 3.97
C ALA A 57 6.14 -22.23 3.61
N TYR A 58 6.88 -21.85 2.56
CA TYR A 58 6.90 -20.50 2.04
C TYR A 58 5.51 -20.08 1.51
N GLN A 59 4.83 -20.95 0.77
CA GLN A 59 3.48 -20.68 0.27
C GLN A 59 2.48 -20.53 1.41
N ALA A 60 2.52 -21.41 2.42
CA ALA A 60 1.67 -21.30 3.59
C ALA A 60 1.90 -20.00 4.37
N ALA A 61 3.17 -19.57 4.51
CA ALA A 61 3.52 -18.33 5.16
C ALA A 61 3.03 -17.09 4.37
N CYS A 62 3.15 -17.11 3.04
CA CYS A 62 2.58 -16.04 2.20
C CYS A 62 1.06 -15.91 2.37
N LEU A 63 0.33 -17.03 2.39
CA LEU A 63 -1.12 -17.02 2.60
C LEU A 63 -1.50 -16.42 3.96
N ARG A 64 -0.75 -16.74 5.02
CA ARG A 64 -0.98 -16.18 6.36
C ARG A 64 -0.72 -14.68 6.41
N ILE A 65 0.29 -14.20 5.69
CA ILE A 65 0.54 -12.76 5.58
C ILE A 65 -0.59 -12.08 4.79
N ALA A 66 -1.03 -12.65 3.67
CA ALA A 66 -2.12 -12.11 2.88
C ALA A 66 -3.41 -11.97 3.72
N ASP A 67 -3.77 -13.03 4.45
CA ASP A 67 -4.91 -13.05 5.38
C ASP A 67 -4.78 -11.98 6.48
N ALA A 68 -3.59 -11.85 7.10
CA ALA A 68 -3.32 -10.84 8.13
C ALA A 68 -3.40 -9.40 7.59
N LEU A 69 -3.08 -9.20 6.32
CA LEU A 69 -3.17 -7.91 5.63
C LEU A 69 -4.55 -7.64 5.00
N GLY A 70 -5.41 -8.67 4.94
CA GLY A 70 -6.75 -8.59 4.36
C GLY A 70 -6.77 -8.46 2.84
N ILE A 71 -5.80 -9.08 2.14
CA ILE A 71 -5.67 -9.09 0.68
C ILE A 71 -5.77 -10.49 0.07
#